data_AF-A0A2W7AA55-F1
#
_entry.id   AF-A0A2W7AA55-F1
#
_cell.length_a   1.000
_cell.length_b   1.000
_cell.length_c   1.000
_cell.angle_alpha   90.00
_cell.angle_beta   90.00
_cell.angle_gamma   90.00
#
_symmetry.space_group_name_H-M   'P 1'
#
loop_
_entity.id
_entity.type
_entity.pdbx_description
1 polymer ?
#
loop_
_entity_poly.entity_id
_entity_poly.type
_entity_poly.pdbx_seq_one_letter_code
_entity_poly.pdbx_strand_id
1 'polypeptide(L)'
;PLAEPPDTTATLALEPVPEPPAPPSPYASFPHLEGAQAACEGLADCWLSPVDSSWRGAAVDLQARLESQGYTVSNITGEVLSIDSGVRVYAVSKPGEPDYYLNLVSVQEGVLYTMTAAPMSDDQVLALQRS
;
A
#
# COMPACT_ATOMS: atom_id res chain seq x y z
N PRO A 1 25.94 -59.19 15.95
CA PRO A 1 24.64 -58.58 15.59
C PRO A 1 24.87 -57.17 15.05
N LEU A 2 24.74 -57.00 13.73
CA LEU A 2 24.94 -55.75 13.00
C LEU A 2 23.62 -55.36 12.32
N ALA A 3 23.17 -54.13 12.61
CA ALA A 3 22.36 -53.16 11.84
C ALA A 3 21.14 -53.60 11.00
N GLU A 4 20.01 -52.88 11.15
CA GLU A 4 19.37 -52.06 10.10
C GLU A 4 18.22 -51.18 10.69
N PRO A 5 18.16 -49.85 10.41
CA PRO A 5 17.08 -48.94 10.82
C PRO A 5 15.88 -48.94 9.84
N PRO A 6 14.70 -48.41 10.24
CA PRO A 6 13.45 -48.55 9.50
C PRO A 6 13.36 -47.67 8.25
N ASP A 7 12.61 -48.22 7.29
CA ASP A 7 12.06 -47.65 6.06
C ASP A 7 11.84 -46.13 6.14
N THR A 8 12.73 -45.37 5.52
CA THR A 8 12.55 -43.93 5.31
C THR A 8 11.68 -43.76 4.07
N THR A 9 10.38 -43.58 4.28
CA THR A 9 9.46 -43.08 3.26
C THR A 9 10.00 -41.76 2.75
N ALA A 10 10.59 -41.77 1.56
CA ALA A 10 11.00 -40.59 0.83
C ALA A 10 9.75 -39.76 0.49
N THR A 11 9.41 -38.80 1.35
CA THR A 11 8.63 -37.64 0.94
C THR A 11 9.49 -36.88 -0.05
N LEU A 12 9.16 -36.99 -1.33
CA LEU A 12 9.68 -36.11 -2.36
C LEU A 12 9.28 -34.68 -1.97
N ALA A 13 10.23 -33.96 -1.36
CA ALA A 13 10.13 -32.52 -1.19
C ALA A 13 10.07 -31.93 -2.60
N LEU A 14 8.90 -31.44 -3.01
CA LEU A 14 8.76 -30.57 -4.16
C LEU A 14 9.63 -29.34 -3.86
N GLU A 15 10.79 -29.27 -4.51
CA GLU A 15 11.59 -28.05 -4.54
C GLU A 15 10.66 -26.92 -5.03
N PRO A 16 10.53 -25.80 -4.30
CA PRO A 16 9.74 -24.69 -4.78
C PRO A 16 10.34 -24.24 -6.11
N VAL A 17 9.59 -24.42 -7.20
CA VAL A 17 9.93 -23.83 -8.49
C VAL A 17 10.11 -22.33 -8.23
N PRO A 18 11.25 -21.73 -8.58
CA PRO A 18 11.42 -20.29 -8.40
C PRO A 18 10.32 -19.60 -9.21
N GLU A 19 9.38 -18.97 -8.50
CA GLU A 19 8.37 -18.13 -9.13
C GLU A 19 9.11 -17.09 -9.98
N PRO A 20 8.75 -16.93 -11.26
CA PRO A 20 9.31 -15.86 -12.07
C PRO A 20 9.13 -14.53 -11.32
N PRO A 21 10.13 -13.63 -11.34
CA PRO A 21 10.05 -12.38 -10.60
C PRO A 21 8.76 -11.66 -10.98
N ALA A 22 7.96 -11.30 -9.98
CA ALA A 22 6.76 -10.53 -10.19
C ALA A 22 7.11 -9.25 -10.97
N PRO A 23 6.26 -8.81 -11.92
CA PRO A 23 6.48 -7.55 -12.61
C PRO A 23 6.64 -6.43 -11.56
N PRO A 24 7.53 -5.46 -11.81
CA PRO A 24 7.76 -4.38 -10.85
C PRO A 24 6.45 -3.66 -10.56
N SER A 25 6.13 -3.46 -9.29
CA SER A 25 4.95 -2.67 -8.89
C SER A 25 5.06 -1.30 -9.56
N PRO A 26 3.98 -0.79 -10.17
CA PRO A 26 3.98 0.55 -10.77
C PRO A 26 4.31 1.64 -9.72
N TYR A 27 4.23 1.31 -8.43
CA TYR A 27 4.52 2.20 -7.31
C TYR A 27 5.85 1.89 -6.63
N ALA A 28 6.74 1.10 -7.23
CA ALA A 28 8.02 0.73 -6.62
C ALA A 28 8.93 1.93 -6.28
N SER A 29 8.72 3.09 -6.93
CA SER A 29 9.44 4.34 -6.62
C SER A 29 8.72 5.24 -5.60
N PHE A 30 7.60 4.77 -5.04
CA PHE A 30 6.79 5.58 -4.13
C PHE A 30 7.56 5.89 -2.82
N PRO A 31 7.60 7.16 -2.38
CA PRO A 31 8.34 7.54 -1.17
C PRO A 31 7.55 7.19 0.09
N HIS A 32 7.68 5.96 0.58
CA HIS A 32 7.04 5.54 1.82
C HIS A 32 7.45 6.41 3.02
N LEU A 33 6.51 6.57 3.96
CA LEU A 33 6.75 7.24 5.22
C LEU A 33 7.68 6.40 6.11
N GLU A 34 8.35 7.04 7.06
CA GLU A 34 9.23 6.34 7.99
C GLU A 34 8.42 5.35 8.84
N GLY A 35 8.97 4.14 9.02
CA GLY A 35 8.31 3.07 9.79
C GLY A 35 7.04 2.52 9.15
N ALA A 36 6.74 2.86 7.89
CA ALA A 36 5.58 2.33 7.19
C ALA A 36 5.69 0.82 6.96
N GLN A 37 4.61 0.11 7.25
CA GLN A 37 4.53 -1.35 7.15
C GLN A 37 3.35 -1.75 6.26
N ALA A 38 3.49 -2.84 5.50
CA ALA A 38 2.38 -3.40 4.76
C ALA A 38 1.29 -3.86 5.76
N ALA A 39 0.06 -3.38 5.60
CA ALA A 39 -0.95 -3.51 6.65
C ALA A 39 -2.34 -3.96 6.16
N CYS A 40 -2.72 -3.71 4.90
CA CYS A 40 -3.99 -4.21 4.39
C CYS A 40 -3.82 -5.62 3.82
N GLU A 41 -4.44 -6.62 4.46
CA GLU A 41 -4.60 -7.94 3.83
C GLU A 41 -5.47 -7.81 2.56
N GLY A 42 -4.95 -8.25 1.41
CA GLY A 42 -5.69 -8.29 0.16
C GLY A 42 -5.74 -6.98 -0.65
N LEU A 43 -5.20 -5.87 -0.13
CA LEU A 43 -5.00 -4.63 -0.89
C LEU A 43 -3.51 -4.47 -1.19
N ALA A 44 -3.16 -4.63 -2.47
CA ALA A 44 -1.83 -4.34 -2.96
C ALA A 44 -1.46 -2.88 -2.67
N ASP A 45 -0.19 -2.65 -2.36
CA ASP A 45 0.38 -1.32 -2.18
C ASP A 45 -0.32 -0.48 -1.09
N CYS A 46 -0.85 -1.15 -0.06
CA CYS A 46 -1.36 -0.52 1.16
C CYS A 46 -0.34 -0.59 2.30
N TRP A 47 -0.17 0.54 2.97
CA TRP A 47 0.82 0.74 4.01
C TRP A 47 0.20 1.46 5.21
N LEU A 48 0.58 1.06 6.42
CA LEU A 48 0.28 1.76 7.66
C LEU A 48 1.51 2.54 8.11
N SER A 49 1.37 3.84 8.29
CA SER A 49 2.35 4.64 9.04
C SER A 49 1.85 4.88 10.46
N PRO A 50 2.60 4.41 11.49
CA PRO A 50 2.25 4.64 12.90
C PRO A 50 2.72 6.01 13.42
N VAL A 51 3.47 6.77 12.63
CA VAL A 51 4.16 7.98 13.07
C VAL A 51 3.21 9.18 13.15
N ASP A 52 2.19 9.20 12.29
CA ASP A 52 1.13 10.20 12.28
C ASP A 52 -0.21 9.58 12.69
N SER A 53 -0.86 10.17 13.69
CA SER A 53 -2.24 9.83 14.08
C SER A 53 -3.30 10.54 13.22
N SER A 54 -2.87 11.36 12.26
CA SER A 54 -3.76 12.12 11.38
C SER A 54 -3.27 12.09 9.95
N TRP A 55 -4.19 11.87 9.01
CA TRP A 55 -3.90 11.95 7.57
C TRP A 55 -3.27 13.29 7.17
N ARG A 56 -3.47 14.37 7.93
CA ARG A 56 -2.95 15.70 7.61
C ARG A 56 -1.42 15.75 7.60
N GLY A 57 -0.78 15.17 8.61
CA GLY A 57 0.69 15.12 8.69
C GLY A 57 1.26 14.28 7.56
N ALA A 58 0.77 13.03 7.46
CA ALA A 58 1.12 12.11 6.40
C ALA A 58 0.93 12.70 4.99
N ALA A 59 -0.15 13.45 4.75
CA ALA A 59 -0.40 14.09 3.46
C ALA A 59 0.63 15.17 3.12
N VAL A 60 0.99 16.03 4.08
CA VAL A 60 2.00 17.07 3.88
C VAL A 60 3.35 16.45 3.54
N ASP A 61 3.74 15.42 4.29
CA ASP A 61 5.02 14.73 4.10
C ASP A 61 5.08 13.98 2.76
N LEU A 62 4.03 13.21 2.43
CA LEU A 62 3.96 12.47 1.17
C LEU A 62 3.91 13.43 -0.02
N GLN A 63 3.14 14.52 0.08
CA GLN A 63 3.07 15.53 -0.98
C GLN A 63 4.45 16.15 -1.22
N ALA A 64 5.15 16.61 -0.17
CA ALA A 64 6.47 17.21 -0.30
C ALA A 64 7.49 16.24 -0.93
N ARG A 65 7.45 14.96 -0.54
CA ARG A 65 8.31 13.91 -1.11
C ARG A 65 8.00 13.64 -2.57
N LEU A 66 6.73 13.53 -2.94
CA LEU A 66 6.30 13.31 -4.33
C LEU A 66 6.67 14.51 -5.22
N GLU A 67 6.39 15.73 -4.77
CA GLU A 67 6.74 16.96 -5.50
C GLU A 67 8.26 17.09 -5.69
N SER A 68 9.07 16.71 -4.68
CA SER A 68 10.53 16.70 -4.80
C SER A 68 11.07 15.74 -5.87
N GLN A 69 10.29 14.71 -6.22
CA GLN A 69 10.61 13.75 -7.27
C GLN A 69 9.99 14.13 -8.64
N GLY A 70 9.35 15.30 -8.72
CA GLY A 70 8.74 15.82 -9.94
C GLY A 70 7.32 15.31 -10.21
N TYR A 71 6.64 14.72 -9.22
CA TYR A 71 5.21 14.43 -9.35
C TYR A 71 4.38 15.68 -9.08
N THR A 72 3.23 15.77 -9.73
CA THR A 72 2.16 16.71 -9.41
C THR A 72 1.13 16.00 -8.53
N VAL A 73 0.73 16.63 -7.44
CA VAL A 73 -0.24 16.08 -6.47
C VAL A 73 -1.43 17.02 -6.38
N SER A 74 -2.62 16.54 -6.74
CA SER A 74 -3.87 17.34 -6.75
C SER A 74 -4.90 16.72 -5.82
N ASN A 75 -5.43 17.50 -4.88
CA ASN A 75 -6.48 17.03 -3.98
C ASN A 75 -7.82 16.97 -4.71
N ILE A 76 -8.36 15.76 -4.86
CA ILE A 76 -9.63 15.52 -5.56
C ILE A 76 -10.70 14.95 -4.63
N THR A 77 -10.48 14.98 -3.31
CA THR A 77 -11.31 14.24 -2.34
C THR A 77 -12.80 14.55 -2.50
N GLY A 78 -13.16 15.84 -2.58
CA GLY A 78 -14.57 16.26 -2.73
C GLY A 78 -15.15 16.06 -4.13
N GLU A 79 -14.34 15.63 -5.10
CA GLU A 79 -14.79 15.26 -6.45
C GLU A 79 -15.13 13.78 -6.54
N VAL A 80 -14.44 12.94 -5.75
CA VAL A 80 -14.55 11.48 -5.83
C VAL A 80 -15.26 10.82 -4.65
N LEU A 81 -15.28 11.47 -3.49
CA LEU A 81 -15.91 10.95 -2.27
C LEU A 81 -16.97 11.92 -1.76
N SER A 82 -18.02 11.36 -1.17
CA SER A 82 -18.99 12.15 -0.38
C SER A 82 -18.57 12.28 1.08
N ILE A 83 -17.44 11.64 1.46
CA ILE A 83 -16.92 11.58 2.82
C ILE A 83 -15.82 12.63 2.98
N ASP A 84 -16.05 13.62 3.85
CA ASP A 84 -15.09 14.70 4.11
C ASP A 84 -14.18 14.46 5.34
N SER A 85 -14.48 13.44 6.16
CA SER A 85 -13.80 13.20 7.43
C SER A 85 -12.96 11.94 7.42
N GLY A 86 -11.73 12.04 7.95
CA GLY A 86 -10.85 10.89 8.16
C GLY A 86 -10.25 10.30 6.88
N VAL A 87 -10.40 10.96 5.73
CA VAL A 87 -9.89 10.49 4.44
C VAL A 87 -9.39 11.66 3.58
N ARG A 88 -8.37 11.40 2.77
CA ARG A 88 -7.97 12.23 1.63
C ARG A 88 -7.61 11.40 0.42
N VAL A 89 -8.01 11.89 -0.75
CA VAL A 89 -7.65 11.33 -2.05
C VAL A 89 -6.93 12.39 -2.86
N TYR A 90 -5.75 12.02 -3.38
CA TYR A 90 -4.97 12.84 -4.27
C TYR A 90 -4.78 12.13 -5.61
N ALA A 91 -4.96 12.85 -6.71
CA ALA A 91 -4.45 12.42 -8.01
C ALA A 91 -2.96 12.74 -8.08
N VAL A 92 -2.15 11.76 -8.44
CA VAL A 92 -0.70 11.87 -8.57
C VAL A 92 -0.30 11.56 -10.01
N SER A 93 0.40 12.49 -10.64
CA SER A 93 0.81 12.39 -12.03
C SER A 93 2.26 12.83 -12.23
N LYS A 94 2.95 12.23 -13.20
CA LYS A 94 4.30 12.63 -13.60
C LYS A 94 4.53 12.33 -15.08
N PRO A 95 5.16 13.24 -15.84
CA PRO A 95 5.39 13.03 -17.26
C PRO A 95 6.16 11.72 -17.52
N GLY A 96 5.56 10.84 -18.33
CA GLY A 96 6.17 9.55 -18.71
C GLY A 96 5.89 8.39 -17.76
N GLU A 97 5.13 8.61 -16.69
CA GLU A 97 4.67 7.58 -15.75
C GLU A 97 3.14 7.48 -15.77
N PRO A 98 2.56 6.31 -15.44
CA PRO A 98 1.12 6.19 -15.30
C PRO A 98 0.60 7.01 -14.10
N ASP A 99 -0.49 7.73 -14.32
CA ASP A 99 -1.19 8.43 -13.24
C ASP A 99 -1.81 7.43 -12.25
N TYR A 100 -1.86 7.83 -10.98
CA TYR A 100 -2.46 7.02 -9.92
C TYR A 100 -3.10 7.88 -8.85
N TYR A 101 -3.83 7.24 -7.94
CA TYR A 101 -4.52 7.89 -6.83
C TYR A 101 -3.88 7.46 -5.52
N LEU A 102 -3.50 8.44 -4.72
CA LEU A 102 -3.04 8.23 -3.35
C LEU A 102 -4.21 8.47 -2.40
N ASN A 103 -4.64 7.40 -1.74
CA ASN A 103 -5.72 7.42 -0.77
C ASN A 103 -5.10 7.34 0.62
N LEU A 104 -5.37 8.31 1.49
CA LEU A 104 -4.96 8.33 2.89
C LEU A 104 -6.19 8.23 3.76
N VAL A 105 -6.16 7.30 4.71
CA VAL A 105 -7.27 7.00 5.62
C VAL A 105 -6.72 7.03 7.04
N SER A 106 -7.30 7.87 7.90
CA SER A 106 -6.98 7.82 9.33
C SER A 106 -7.69 6.65 9.97
N VAL A 107 -6.91 5.83 10.67
CA VAL A 107 -7.36 4.67 11.46
C VAL A 107 -6.90 4.84 12.91
N GLN A 108 -7.27 3.91 13.79
CA GLN A 108 -6.95 4.01 15.21
C GLN A 108 -5.43 3.89 15.47
N GLU A 109 -4.75 3.09 14.66
CA GLU A 109 -3.33 2.74 14.75
C GLU A 109 -2.41 3.73 14.02
N GLY A 110 -2.97 4.72 13.32
CA GLY A 110 -2.21 5.71 12.57
C GLY A 110 -2.90 6.11 11.26
N VAL A 111 -2.12 6.16 10.17
CA VAL A 111 -2.64 6.47 8.83
C VAL A 111 -2.34 5.33 7.88
N LEU A 112 -3.40 4.75 7.33
CA LEU A 112 -3.30 3.89 6.16
C LEU A 112 -3.18 4.75 4.91
N TYR A 113 -2.31 4.35 4.00
CA TYR A 113 -2.28 4.92 2.67
C TYR A 113 -2.10 3.84 1.61
N THR A 114 -2.76 4.01 0.47
CA THR A 114 -2.75 3.05 -0.63
C THR A 114 -2.77 3.75 -1.98
N MET A 115 -2.02 3.20 -2.92
CA MET A 115 -1.94 3.69 -4.29
C MET A 115 -2.81 2.81 -5.19
N THR A 116 -3.73 3.44 -5.92
CA THR A 116 -4.70 2.74 -6.76
C THR A 116 -4.77 3.37 -8.15
N ALA A 117 -5.11 2.57 -9.17
CA ALA A 117 -5.30 3.06 -10.54
C ALA A 117 -6.62 3.83 -10.73
N ALA A 118 -7.56 3.70 -9.78
CA ALA A 118 -8.82 4.42 -9.75
C ALA A 118 -9.10 4.92 -8.32
N PRO A 119 -9.85 6.02 -8.13
CA PRO A 119 -10.21 6.49 -6.80
C PRO A 119 -10.97 5.40 -6.03
N MET A 120 -10.73 5.31 -4.72
CA MET A 120 -11.53 4.44 -3.86
C MET A 120 -12.98 4.91 -3.80
N SER A 121 -13.91 3.97 -3.61
CA SER A 121 -15.31 4.30 -3.33
C SER A 121 -15.52 4.60 -1.84
N ASP A 122 -16.62 5.27 -1.51
CA ASP A 122 -17.04 5.53 -0.13
C ASP A 122 -17.05 4.24 0.73
N ASP A 123 -17.59 3.14 0.19
CA ASP A 123 -17.63 1.84 0.89
C ASP A 123 -16.23 1.27 1.20
N GLN A 124 -15.27 1.41 0.28
CA GLN A 124 -13.91 0.94 0.47
C GLN A 124 -13.19 1.75 1.56
N VAL A 125 -13.36 3.07 1.55
CA VAL A 125 -12.84 3.96 2.58
C VAL A 125 -13.41 3.59 3.96
N LEU A 126 -14.73 3.38 4.04
CA LEU A 126 -15.39 2.99 5.28
C LEU A 126 -14.95 1.61 5.78
N ALA A 127 -14.64 0.68 4.88
CA ALA A 127 -14.08 -0.61 5.26
C ALA A 127 -12.69 -0.47 5.90
N LEU A 128 -11.83 0.38 5.31
CA LEU A 128 -10.50 0.66 5.86
C LEU A 128 -10.54 1.38 7.21
N GLN A 129 -11.47 2.32 7.40
CA GLN A 129 -11.63 3.03 8.68
C GLN A 129 -12.09 2.13 9.85
N ARG A 130 -12.61 0.94 9.55
CA ARG A 130 -13.09 -0.05 10.53
C ARG A 130 -12.12 -1.21 10.76
N SER A 131 -11.06 -1.27 9.96
CA SER A 131 -9.93 -2.20 10.15
C SER A 131 -9.14 -1.82 11.37
#